data_AF-A0A840SKZ5-F1
#
_entry.id   AF-A0A840SKZ5-F1
#
_cell.length_a   1.000
_cell.length_b   1.000
_cell.length_c   1.000
_cell.angle_alpha   90.00
_cell.angle_beta   90.00
_cell.angle_gamma   90.00
#
_symmetry.space_group_name_H-M   'P 1'
#
loop_
_entity.id
_entity.type
_entity.pdbx_description
1 polymer ?
#
loop_
_entity_poly.entity_id
_entity_poly.type
_entity_poly.pdbx_seq_one_letter_code
_entity_poly.pdbx_strand_id
1 'polypeptide(L)'
;MTGGPYSLSVAIPSEGFEVTEGEPVIGGMHAEPQHFFCGWCMSWLFTRIPGVDFFVNVRAPMLDHADWAVPFIETCTSEALPWALTGARHAYPGFPPMEDLGAILAAYRSATDG
;
A
#
# COMPACT_ATOMS: atom_id res chain seq x y z
N MET A 1 2.79 -14.91 6.45
CA MET A 1 3.17 -14.18 5.22
C MET A 1 3.22 -15.13 4.02
N THR A 2 2.41 -14.89 3.00
CA THR A 2 2.54 -15.55 1.69
C THR A 2 3.38 -14.65 0.77
N GLY A 3 4.29 -15.24 -0.03
CA GLY A 3 5.17 -14.51 -0.94
C GLY A 3 4.50 -14.15 -2.26
N GLY A 4 3.36 -13.44 -2.21
CA GLY A 4 2.65 -13.00 -3.41
C GLY A 4 3.57 -12.19 -4.35
N PRO A 5 3.28 -12.18 -5.67
CA PRO A 5 4.16 -11.55 -6.65
C PRO A 5 4.16 -10.01 -6.59
N TYR A 6 3.21 -9.44 -5.86
CA TYR A 6 3.13 -8.03 -5.50
C TYR A 6 2.38 -7.88 -4.17
N SER A 7 2.43 -6.68 -3.59
CA SER A 7 1.61 -6.30 -2.43
C SER A 7 0.60 -5.23 -2.84
N LEU A 8 -0.67 -5.41 -2.46
CA LEU A 8 -1.72 -4.41 -2.68
C LEU A 8 -1.95 -3.60 -1.40
N SER A 9 -1.95 -2.27 -1.52
CA SER A 9 -2.22 -1.36 -0.41
C SER A 9 -3.03 -0.15 -0.82
N VAL A 10 -3.68 0.44 0.18
CA VAL A 10 -4.38 1.72 0.08
C VAL A 10 -3.71 2.72 1.03
N ALA A 11 -3.48 3.94 0.55
CA ALA A 11 -2.94 5.02 1.36
C ALA A 11 -4.09 5.70 2.11
N ILE A 12 -4.15 5.50 3.42
CA ILE A 12 -5.18 6.07 4.29
C ILE A 12 -4.59 7.28 5.03
N PRO A 13 -5.24 8.46 5.06
CA PRO A 13 -4.77 9.58 5.88
C PRO A 13 -4.50 9.14 7.32
N SER A 14 -3.39 9.57 7.91
CA SER A 14 -2.99 9.09 9.24
C SER A 14 -4.03 9.37 10.32
N GLU A 15 -4.75 10.49 10.22
CA GLU A 15 -5.84 10.85 11.13
C GLU A 15 -7.09 9.95 11.00
N GLY A 16 -7.21 9.22 9.89
CA GLY A 16 -8.29 8.27 9.63
C GLY A 16 -7.91 6.82 9.96
N PHE A 17 -6.77 6.58 10.62
CA PHE A 17 -6.29 5.23 10.94
C PHE A 17 -5.91 5.09 12.42
N GLU A 18 -6.53 4.11 13.08
CA GLU A 18 -6.22 3.71 14.46
C GLU A 18 -6.28 2.18 14.60
N VAL A 19 -5.39 1.61 15.42
CA VAL A 19 -5.49 0.21 15.84
C VAL A 19 -6.41 0.15 17.06
N THR A 20 -7.62 -0.37 16.87
CA THR A 20 -8.64 -0.43 17.92
C THR A 20 -8.58 -1.69 18.77
N GLU A 21 -7.99 -2.76 18.25
CA GLU A 21 -7.83 -4.04 18.94
C GLU A 21 -6.54 -4.76 18.48
N GLY A 22 -5.93 -5.49 19.42
CA GLY A 22 -4.70 -6.26 19.20
C GLY A 22 -3.43 -5.39 19.25
N GLU A 23 -2.28 -6.06 19.31
CA GLU A 23 -0.97 -5.42 19.33
C GLU A 23 -0.15 -5.91 18.11
N PRO A 24 -0.03 -5.09 17.05
CA PRO A 24 0.79 -5.42 15.90
C PRO A 24 2.28 -5.49 16.27
N VAL A 25 2.98 -6.46 15.69
CA VAL A 25 4.43 -6.62 15.87
C VAL A 25 5.18 -6.17 14.62
N ILE A 26 6.45 -5.79 14.76
CA ILE A 26 7.31 -5.53 13.60
C ILE A 26 7.64 -6.87 12.92
N GLY A 27 7.47 -6.91 11.59
CA GLY A 27 7.81 -8.10 10.80
C GLY A 27 9.31 -8.31 10.63
N GLY A 28 9.69 -9.27 9.77
CA GLY A 28 11.09 -9.70 9.63
C GLY A 28 12.08 -8.62 9.19
N MET A 29 11.62 -7.52 8.59
CA MET A 29 12.46 -6.36 8.30
C MET A 29 12.49 -5.43 9.52
N HIS A 30 13.52 -5.57 10.36
CA HIS A 30 13.78 -4.70 11.51
C HIS A 30 14.54 -3.42 11.07
N ALA A 31 14.15 -2.88 9.92
CA ALA A 31 14.71 -1.70 9.30
C ALA A 31 13.56 -0.88 8.69
N GLU A 32 13.86 0.33 8.26
CA GLU A 32 12.83 1.19 7.69
C GLU A 32 12.57 0.89 6.21
N PRO A 33 11.31 0.98 5.75
CA PRO A 33 10.11 1.34 6.52
C PRO A 33 9.57 0.18 7.38
N GLN A 34 9.13 0.49 8.60
CA GLN A 34 8.53 -0.49 9.51
C GLN A 34 7.21 -1.08 8.99
N HIS A 35 7.22 -2.40 8.83
CA HIS A 35 6.07 -3.19 8.43
C HIS A 35 5.43 -3.84 9.66
N PHE A 36 4.15 -3.55 9.92
CA PHE A 36 3.41 -4.04 11.07
C PHE A 36 2.59 -5.28 10.71
N PHE A 37 2.72 -6.34 11.51
CA PHE A 37 2.13 -7.65 11.29
C PHE A 37 1.23 -8.05 12.45
N CYS A 38 0.27 -8.92 12.18
CA CYS A 38 -0.42 -9.66 13.24
C CYS A 38 0.58 -10.60 13.92
N GLY A 39 0.71 -10.52 15.25
CA GLY A 39 1.64 -11.36 16.02
C GLY A 39 1.33 -12.86 16.03
N TRP A 40 0.16 -13.26 15.54
CA TRP A 40 -0.24 -14.67 15.45
C TRP A 40 -0.07 -15.24 14.04
N CYS A 41 -0.81 -14.72 13.07
CA CYS A 41 -0.82 -15.27 11.71
C CYS A 41 0.31 -14.72 10.83
N MET A 42 1.05 -13.71 11.30
CA MET A 42 2.11 -13.04 10.55
C MET A 42 1.62 -12.53 9.18
N SER A 43 0.37 -12.07 9.11
CA SER A 43 -0.13 -11.27 8.00
C SER A 43 0.38 -9.85 8.14
N TRP A 44 0.85 -9.28 7.04
CA TRP A 44 1.22 -7.87 6.97
C TRP A 44 -0.05 -7.02 6.98
N LEU A 45 -0.20 -6.13 7.95
CA LEU A 45 -1.42 -5.35 8.16
C LEU A 45 -1.28 -3.94 7.57
N PHE A 46 -0.22 -3.24 7.94
CA PHE A 46 0.03 -1.88 7.48
C PHE A 46 1.51 -1.51 7.54
N THR A 47 1.86 -0.35 7.01
CA THR A 47 3.22 0.21 7.00
C THR A 47 3.17 1.68 7.37
N ARG A 48 4.04 2.10 8.27
CA ARG A 48 4.36 3.51 8.51
C ARG A 48 5.72 3.77 7.90
N ILE A 49 5.81 4.79 7.06
CA ILE A 49 7.05 5.14 6.37
C ILE A 49 7.65 6.34 7.12
N PRO A 50 8.89 6.25 7.63
CA PRO A 50 9.53 7.38 8.30
C PRO A 50 9.62 8.60 7.39
N GLY A 51 9.35 9.78 7.96
CA GLY A 51 9.33 11.03 7.22
C GLY A 51 8.08 11.22 6.36
N VAL A 52 7.12 10.29 6.41
CA VAL A 52 5.84 10.35 5.72
C VAL A 52 4.72 10.15 6.76
N ASP A 53 4.43 11.23 7.50
CA ASP A 53 3.51 11.16 8.64
C ASP A 53 2.05 11.38 8.26
N PHE A 54 1.78 11.78 7.01
CA PHE A 54 0.43 12.17 6.57
C PHE A 54 -0.45 11.00 6.11
N PHE A 55 0.11 9.80 5.90
CA PHE A 55 -0.68 8.60 5.60
C PHE A 55 -0.06 7.30 6.13
N VAL A 56 -0.91 6.27 6.22
CA VAL A 56 -0.56 4.89 6.54
C VAL A 56 -0.90 4.01 5.33
N ASN A 57 0.03 3.15 4.92
CA ASN A 57 -0.23 2.15 3.89
C ASN A 57 -0.90 0.92 4.51
N VAL A 58 -2.20 0.76 4.30
CA VAL A 58 -2.97 -0.40 4.80
C VAL A 58 -3.04 -1.46 3.71
N ARG A 59 -2.87 -2.74 4.07
CA ARG A 59 -2.96 -3.85 3.11
C ARG A 59 -4.43 -4.10 2.76
N ALA A 60 -4.82 -3.72 1.55
CA ALA A 60 -6.21 -3.80 1.10
C ALA A 60 -6.84 -5.19 1.27
N PRO A 61 -6.12 -6.32 1.03
CA PRO A 61 -6.69 -7.65 1.24
C PRO A 61 -7.06 -7.97 2.70
N MET A 62 -6.68 -7.15 3.67
CA MET A 62 -7.05 -7.30 5.08
C MET A 62 -8.38 -6.62 5.42
N LEU A 63 -9.01 -5.91 4.48
CA LEU A 63 -10.31 -5.27 4.65
C LEU A 63 -11.43 -6.25 4.24
N ASP A 64 -12.53 -6.28 4.99
CA ASP A 64 -13.67 -7.18 4.72
C ASP A 64 -14.30 -6.96 3.33
N HIS A 65 -14.30 -5.71 2.87
CA HIS A 65 -14.84 -5.30 1.56
C HIS A 65 -13.78 -4.51 0.81
N ALA A 66 -12.95 -5.21 0.03
CA ALA A 66 -11.80 -4.64 -0.68
C ALA A 66 -12.02 -4.53 -2.20
N ASP A 67 -13.22 -4.78 -2.72
CA ASP A 67 -13.52 -4.79 -4.16
C ASP A 67 -13.26 -3.43 -4.83
N TRP A 68 -13.31 -2.35 -4.05
CA TRP A 68 -13.01 -0.98 -4.50
C TRP A 68 -11.51 -0.71 -4.64
N ALA A 69 -10.64 -1.52 -4.04
CA ALA A 69 -9.19 -1.31 -4.01
C ALA A 69 -8.52 -1.78 -5.32
N VAL A 70 -9.07 -1.36 -6.46
CA VAL A 70 -8.51 -1.63 -7.79
C VAL A 70 -7.19 -0.87 -7.94
N PRO A 71 -6.10 -1.51 -8.40
CA PRO A 71 -4.82 -0.84 -8.59
C PRO A 71 -4.92 0.39 -9.50
N PHE A 72 -4.67 1.57 -8.95
CA PHE A 72 -4.61 2.81 -9.71
C PHE A 72 -3.17 3.17 -10.11
N ILE A 73 -2.22 2.83 -9.24
CA ILE A 73 -0.79 2.99 -9.44
C ILE A 73 -0.13 1.64 -9.19
N GLU A 74 0.84 1.28 -10.01
CA GLU A 74 1.80 0.22 -9.73
C GLU A 74 3.24 0.77 -9.82
N THR A 75 4.07 0.39 -8.87
CA THR A 75 5.46 0.86 -8.71
C THR A 75 6.42 -0.31 -8.78
N CYS A 76 7.71 -0.03 -9.02
CA CYS A 76 8.76 -1.04 -9.11
C CYS A 76 8.56 -2.05 -10.25
N THR A 77 7.94 -1.64 -11.37
CA THR A 77 7.60 -2.55 -12.46
C THR A 77 8.83 -3.09 -13.22
N SER A 78 10.01 -2.48 -13.10
CA SER A 78 11.25 -3.03 -13.67
C SER A 78 11.72 -4.30 -12.98
N GLU A 79 11.29 -4.52 -11.73
CA GLU A 79 11.60 -5.70 -10.91
C GLU A 79 10.45 -6.70 -10.85
N ALA A 80 9.29 -6.34 -11.41
CA ALA A 80 8.09 -7.19 -11.39
C ALA A 80 8.27 -8.43 -12.28
N LEU A 81 7.68 -9.54 -11.84
CA LEU A 81 7.52 -10.70 -12.71
C LEU A 81 6.62 -10.32 -13.89
N PRO A 82 6.97 -10.63 -15.16
CA PRO A 82 6.23 -10.13 -16.33
C PRO A 82 4.73 -10.50 -16.36
N TRP A 83 4.35 -11.60 -15.72
CA TRP A 83 2.96 -12.06 -15.63
C TRP A 83 2.17 -11.41 -14.48
N ALA A 84 2.83 -10.67 -13.60
CA ALA A 84 2.25 -10.13 -12.37
C ALA A 84 2.00 -8.61 -12.43
N LEU A 85 1.87 -8.06 -13.63
CA LEU A 85 1.48 -6.66 -13.83
C LEU A 85 -0.02 -6.52 -13.56
N THR A 86 -0.39 -5.50 -12.82
CA THR A 86 -1.79 -5.31 -12.39
C THR A 86 -2.65 -4.63 -13.45
N GLY A 87 -2.01 -3.99 -14.44
CA GLY A 87 -2.70 -3.16 -15.42
C GLY A 87 -3.19 -1.84 -14.83
N ALA A 88 -2.55 -1.37 -13.74
CA ALA A 88 -2.87 -0.11 -13.12
C ALA A 88 -2.76 1.04 -14.14
N ARG A 89 -3.61 2.07 -13.96
CA ARG A 89 -3.67 3.21 -14.88
C ARG A 89 -2.33 3.94 -14.98
N HIS A 90 -1.57 3.98 -13.89
CA HIS A 90 -0.25 4.59 -13.82
C HIS A 90 0.78 3.53 -13.41
N ALA A 91 1.80 3.32 -14.24
CA ALA A 91 2.85 2.32 -14.01
C ALA A 91 4.23 2.97 -13.99
N TYR A 92 5.00 2.69 -12.94
CA TYR A 92 6.32 3.27 -12.71
C TYR A 92 7.39 2.18 -12.58
N PRO A 93 8.53 2.27 -13.32
CA PRO A 93 9.64 1.34 -13.17
C PRO A 93 10.19 1.27 -11.75
N GLY A 94 10.15 2.38 -11.01
CA GLY A 94 10.50 2.48 -9.58
C GLY A 94 9.38 3.15 -8.79
N PHE A 95 9.72 3.87 -7.72
CA PHE A 95 8.78 4.78 -7.07
C PHE A 95 8.53 6.03 -7.94
N PRO A 96 7.29 6.56 -7.96
CA PRO A 96 6.98 7.77 -8.71
C PRO A 96 7.77 8.96 -8.15
N PRO A 97 8.18 9.91 -9.00
CA PRO A 97 8.81 11.13 -8.54
C PRO A 97 7.79 12.00 -7.78
N MET A 98 8.26 12.83 -6.85
CA MET A 98 7.38 13.60 -5.95
C MET A 98 6.50 14.59 -6.69
N GLU A 99 6.98 15.15 -7.81
CA GLU A 99 6.23 16.06 -8.67
C GLU A 99 4.99 15.42 -9.32
N ASP A 100 5.00 14.10 -9.53
CA ASP A 100 3.88 13.38 -10.15
C ASP A 100 2.74 13.14 -9.15
N LEU A 101 3.04 13.11 -7.85
CA LEU A 101 2.08 12.72 -6.81
C LEU A 101 0.82 13.58 -6.82
N GLY A 102 0.96 14.89 -7.05
CA GLY A 102 -0.19 15.81 -7.13
C GLY A 102 -1.11 15.49 -8.31
N ALA A 103 -0.54 15.21 -9.48
CA ALA A 103 -1.31 14.86 -10.68
C ALA A 103 -2.00 13.50 -10.53
N ILE A 104 -1.31 12.52 -9.95
CA ILE A 104 -1.83 11.19 -9.65
C ILE A 104 -3.04 11.29 -8.71
N LEU A 105 -2.93 12.04 -7.61
CA LEU A 105 -4.02 12.20 -6.64
C LEU A 105 -5.24 12.88 -7.26
N ALA A 106 -5.03 13.91 -8.10
CA ALA A 106 -6.10 14.56 -8.83
C ALA A 106 -6.79 13.58 -9.80
N ALA A 107 -6.02 12.78 -10.53
CA ALA A 107 -6.54 11.77 -11.45
C ALA A 107 -7.32 10.66 -10.73
N TYR A 108 -6.84 10.23 -9.55
CA TYR A 108 -7.53 9.24 -8.73
C TYR A 108 -8.89 9.77 -8.29
N ARG A 109 -8.93 10.98 -7.73
CA ARG A 109 -10.18 11.63 -7.31
C ARG A 109 -11.19 11.72 -8.46
N SER A 110 -10.76 12.19 -9.62
CA SER A 110 -11.64 12.26 -10.79
C SER A 110 -12.14 10.91 -11.29
N ALA A 111 -11.40 9.82 -11.04
CA ALA A 111 -11.80 8.47 -11.43
C ALA A 111 -12.78 7.81 -10.44
N THR A 112 -12.83 8.29 -9.19
CA THR A 112 -13.69 7.75 -8.12
C THR A 112 -14.96 8.58 -7.88
N ASP A 113 -15.05 9.79 -8.43
CA ASP A 113 -16.20 10.70 -8.30
C ASP A 113 -17.37 10.36 -9.27
N GLY A 114 -17.34 9.21 -9.95
CA GLY A 114 -18.37 8.76 -10.92
C GLY A 114 -18.86 7.35 -10.64
#